data_AF-A0A6N9BS20-F1
#
_entry.id   AF-A0A6N9BS20-F1
#
_cell.length_a   1.000
_cell.length_b   1.000
_cell.length_c   1.000
_cell.angle_alpha   90.00
_cell.angle_beta   90.00
_cell.angle_gamma   90.00
#
_symmetry.space_group_name_H-M   'P 1'
#
loop_
_entity.id
_entity.type
_entity.pdbx_description
1 polymer ?
#
loop_
_entity_poly.entity_id
_entity_poly.type
_entity_poly.pdbx_seq_one_letter_code
_entity_poly.pdbx_strand_id
1 'polypeptide(L)'
;MPDYPPSVDALYAGVERALDTLHSNGEPVGNCRWGVYLFYDYDGEPIYVGQTKERIRTRIRRHLTNQRTDAVAMNVLDPFEVAEIEMWAFWDGPDAETLDRAEYTVYQRALAESAFAAVLNEKAPTEADRMDMPESVRVSILPEGMERGEREHPDIRLARRARTIANLARVISERRVQLGIRRTLWAQATRLETLARQRLDSLGEEGDT
;
A
#
# COMPACT_ATOMS: atom_id res chain seq x y z
N MET A 1 -5.14 26.46 -9.12
CA MET A 1 -4.85 25.22 -8.39
C MET A 1 -3.53 25.40 -7.65
N PRO A 2 -3.30 24.74 -6.51
CA PRO A 2 -1.96 24.70 -5.93
C PRO A 2 -1.00 24.08 -6.94
N ASP A 3 0.20 24.65 -7.07
CA ASP A 3 1.25 24.16 -7.96
C ASP A 3 2.08 23.12 -7.20
N TYR A 4 1.71 21.84 -7.33
CA TYR A 4 2.45 20.73 -6.73
C TYR A 4 3.49 20.19 -7.72
N PRO A 5 4.54 19.49 -7.25
CA PRO A 5 5.44 18.77 -8.15
C PRO A 5 4.64 17.81 -9.06
N PRO A 6 4.98 17.68 -10.36
CA PRO A 6 4.22 16.86 -11.30
C PRO A 6 3.99 15.41 -10.82
N SER A 7 4.98 14.83 -10.14
CA SER A 7 4.87 13.48 -9.58
C SER A 7 3.81 13.36 -8.48
N VAL A 8 3.57 14.41 -7.69
CA VAL A 8 2.51 14.47 -6.68
C VAL A 8 1.14 14.57 -7.35
N ASP A 9 1.00 15.44 -8.35
CA ASP A 9 -0.25 15.59 -9.10
C ASP A 9 -0.63 14.29 -9.82
N ALA A 10 0.34 13.61 -10.43
CA ALA A 10 0.14 12.30 -11.04
C ALA A 10 -0.33 11.24 -10.04
N LEU A 11 0.24 11.23 -8.82
CA LEU A 11 -0.22 10.34 -7.74
C LEU A 11 -1.67 10.65 -7.37
N TYR A 12 -2.01 11.92 -7.16
CA TYR A 12 -3.33 12.31 -6.69
C TYR A 12 -4.39 12.03 -7.76
N ALA A 13 -4.13 12.41 -9.01
CA ALA A 13 -5.00 12.11 -10.14
C ALA A 13 -5.16 10.58 -10.34
N GLY A 14 -4.09 9.82 -10.15
CA GLY A 14 -4.12 8.36 -10.19
C GLY A 14 -5.01 7.73 -9.12
N VAL A 15 -4.88 8.20 -7.88
CA VAL A 15 -5.73 7.75 -6.77
C VAL A 15 -7.20 8.09 -7.04
N GLU A 16 -7.51 9.28 -7.57
CA GLU A 16 -8.89 9.62 -7.94
C GLU A 16 -9.45 8.67 -8.99
N ARG A 17 -8.72 8.43 -10.09
CA ARG A 17 -9.16 7.49 -11.14
C ARG A 17 -9.39 6.08 -10.60
N ALA A 18 -8.50 5.59 -9.74
CA ALA A 18 -8.66 4.27 -9.12
C ALA A 18 -9.92 4.21 -8.26
N LEU A 19 -10.20 5.25 -7.47
CA LEU A 19 -11.40 5.33 -6.63
C LEU A 19 -12.69 5.51 -7.43
N ASP A 20 -12.61 6.13 -8.61
CA ASP A 20 -13.72 6.34 -9.52
C ASP A 20 -14.01 5.12 -10.43
N THR A 21 -13.22 4.05 -10.31
CA THR A 21 -13.45 2.80 -11.05
C THR A 21 -14.78 2.17 -10.65
N LEU A 22 -15.58 1.81 -11.65
CA LEU A 22 -16.92 1.27 -11.43
C LEU A 22 -16.84 -0.16 -10.90
N HIS A 23 -17.63 -0.44 -9.87
CA HIS A 23 -17.94 -1.79 -9.44
C HIS A 23 -19.04 -2.39 -10.37
N SER A 24 -19.28 -3.70 -10.30
CA SER A 24 -20.29 -4.40 -11.10
C SER A 24 -21.73 -3.89 -10.95
N ASN A 25 -22.01 -3.10 -9.90
CA ASN A 25 -23.29 -2.43 -9.69
C ASN A 25 -23.40 -1.07 -10.38
N GLY A 26 -22.36 -0.64 -11.12
CA GLY A 26 -22.31 0.64 -11.82
C GLY A 26 -21.92 1.84 -10.95
N GLU A 27 -21.67 1.65 -9.66
CA GLU A 27 -21.24 2.71 -8.75
C GLU A 27 -19.70 2.74 -8.64
N PRO A 28 -19.08 3.93 -8.52
CA PRO A 28 -17.66 4.03 -8.21
C PRO A 28 -17.33 3.30 -6.90
N VAL A 29 -16.40 2.35 -6.95
CA VAL A 29 -16.05 1.49 -5.79
C VAL A 29 -15.62 2.32 -4.58
N GLY A 30 -14.92 3.44 -4.81
CA GLY A 30 -14.47 4.35 -3.76
C GLY A 30 -15.61 5.02 -2.97
N ASN A 31 -16.83 5.05 -3.51
CA ASN A 31 -18.00 5.64 -2.85
C ASN A 31 -18.64 4.72 -1.82
N CYS A 32 -18.32 3.42 -1.82
CA CYS A 32 -18.84 2.51 -0.83
C CYS A 32 -18.41 2.94 0.59
N ARG A 33 -19.36 2.95 1.53
CA ARG A 33 -19.13 3.36 2.90
C ARG A 33 -18.27 2.36 3.68
N TRP A 34 -18.47 1.07 3.41
CA TRP A 34 -17.77 -0.02 4.08
C TRP A 34 -16.91 -0.78 3.09
N GLY A 35 -15.69 -1.07 3.49
CA GLY A 35 -14.81 -1.84 2.64
C GLY A 35 -13.49 -2.20 3.28
N VAL A 36 -12.84 -3.16 2.65
CA VAL A 36 -11.45 -3.53 2.91
C VAL A 36 -10.65 -3.15 1.66
N TYR A 37 -9.41 -2.76 1.84
CA TYR A 37 -8.50 -2.45 0.75
C TYR A 37 -7.11 -2.99 1.04
N LEU A 38 -6.38 -3.32 -0.03
CA LEU A 38 -5.01 -3.80 0.00
C LEU A 38 -4.19 -3.00 -1.01
N PHE A 39 -3.05 -2.50 -0.56
CA PHE A 39 -2.06 -1.84 -1.40
C PHE A 39 -1.01 -2.84 -1.87
N TYR A 40 -0.57 -2.67 -3.11
CA TYR A 40 0.50 -3.43 -3.73
C TYR A 40 1.60 -2.48 -4.21
N ASP A 41 2.86 -2.91 -4.12
CA ASP A 41 3.97 -2.16 -4.72
C ASP A 41 4.22 -2.53 -6.19
N TYR A 42 5.24 -1.93 -6.80
CA TYR A 42 5.58 -2.13 -8.22
C TYR A 42 6.07 -3.54 -8.56
N ASP A 43 6.41 -4.36 -7.56
CA ASP A 43 6.76 -5.78 -7.75
C ASP A 43 5.54 -6.70 -7.57
N GLY A 44 4.35 -6.13 -7.36
CA GLY A 44 3.13 -6.86 -7.05
C GLY A 44 3.08 -7.38 -5.61
N GLU A 45 3.99 -6.93 -4.74
CA GLU A 45 4.06 -7.35 -3.34
C GLU A 45 2.95 -6.68 -2.52
N PRO A 46 2.15 -7.43 -1.74
CA PRO A 46 1.18 -6.82 -0.83
C PRO A 46 1.90 -6.08 0.30
N ILE A 47 1.50 -4.83 0.56
CA ILE A 47 2.23 -3.97 1.50
C ILE A 47 1.39 -3.46 2.67
N TYR A 48 0.08 -3.27 2.50
CA TYR A 48 -0.76 -2.71 3.58
C TYR A 48 -2.22 -3.07 3.39
N VAL A 49 -2.85 -3.59 4.43
CA VAL A 49 -4.29 -3.87 4.47
C VAL A 49 -5.00 -2.86 5.37
N GLY A 50 -6.20 -2.45 5.03
CA GLY A 50 -7.05 -1.71 5.98
C GLY A 50 -8.52 -1.86 5.70
N GLN A 51 -9.33 -1.59 6.71
CA GLN A 51 -10.79 -1.47 6.60
C GLN A 51 -11.29 -0.03 6.77
N THR A 52 -12.56 0.19 6.48
CA THR A 52 -13.26 1.46 6.74
C THR A 52 -14.74 1.28 6.98
N LYS A 53 -15.30 2.10 7.88
CA LYS A 53 -16.75 2.29 8.11
C LYS A 53 -17.22 3.70 7.72
N GLU A 54 -16.31 4.51 7.15
CA GLU A 54 -16.53 5.91 6.75
C GLU A 54 -16.88 6.00 5.27
N ARG A 55 -15.88 5.80 4.40
CA ARG A 55 -15.93 5.49 2.95
C ARG A 55 -14.56 4.98 2.52
N ILE A 56 -14.50 4.14 1.48
CA ILE A 56 -13.23 3.64 0.89
C ILE A 56 -12.35 4.81 0.46
N ARG A 57 -12.90 5.73 -0.36
CA ARG A 57 -12.18 6.93 -0.83
C ARG A 57 -11.62 7.78 0.31
N THR A 58 -12.37 7.94 1.40
CA THR A 58 -11.97 8.79 2.51
C THR A 58 -10.73 8.24 3.19
N ARG A 59 -10.66 6.92 3.42
CA ARG A 59 -9.51 6.29 4.06
C ARG A 59 -8.31 6.16 3.13
N ILE A 60 -8.51 5.73 1.89
CA ILE A 60 -7.42 5.61 0.91
C ILE A 60 -6.75 6.96 0.64
N ARG A 61 -7.52 8.03 0.41
CA ARG A 61 -6.93 9.38 0.26
C ARG A 61 -6.17 9.82 1.50
N ARG A 62 -6.68 9.50 2.69
CA ARG A 62 -5.97 9.80 3.93
C ARG A 62 -4.57 9.17 3.90
N HIS A 63 -4.47 7.91 3.48
CA HIS A 63 -3.18 7.23 3.39
C HIS A 63 -2.31 7.77 2.25
N LEU A 64 -2.86 7.98 1.04
CA LEU A 64 -2.02 8.22 -0.13
C LEU A 64 -1.83 9.70 -0.49
N THR A 65 -2.77 10.57 -0.10
CA THR A 65 -2.76 12.00 -0.48
C THR A 65 -2.67 12.95 0.71
N ASN A 66 -2.63 12.43 1.94
CA ASN A 66 -2.51 13.25 3.14
C ASN A 66 -1.38 12.73 4.03
N GLN A 67 -0.23 13.42 3.98
CA GLN A 67 0.98 13.07 4.75
C GLN A 67 0.81 13.19 6.28
N ARG A 68 -0.39 13.50 6.78
CA ARG A 68 -0.70 13.62 8.22
C ARG A 68 -1.38 12.38 8.83
N THR A 69 -1.47 11.25 8.13
CA THR A 69 -2.12 10.03 8.64
C THR A 69 -1.19 9.05 9.31
N ASP A 70 -1.67 8.32 10.31
CA ASP A 70 -0.84 7.49 11.20
C ASP A 70 0.21 6.60 10.48
N ALA A 71 -0.13 5.92 9.38
CA ALA A 71 0.84 5.11 8.62
C ALA A 71 1.89 5.96 7.88
N VAL A 72 1.48 7.02 7.16
CA VAL A 72 2.43 7.86 6.41
C VAL A 72 3.18 8.82 7.33
N ALA A 73 2.51 9.34 8.36
CA ALA A 73 3.06 10.21 9.39
C ALA A 73 4.15 9.51 10.23
N MET A 74 4.04 8.20 10.41
CA MET A 74 5.08 7.39 11.04
C MET A 74 6.13 6.88 10.03
N ASN A 75 6.06 7.28 8.75
CA ASN A 75 6.91 6.81 7.65
C ASN A 75 6.89 5.28 7.48
N VAL A 76 5.76 4.64 7.80
CA VAL A 76 5.56 3.20 7.64
C VAL A 76 5.38 2.83 6.17
N LEU A 77 4.69 3.69 5.42
CA LEU A 77 4.34 3.52 4.01
C LEU A 77 4.76 4.78 3.23
N ASP A 78 5.49 4.61 2.12
CA ASP A 78 5.69 5.66 1.12
C ASP A 78 4.55 5.58 0.09
N PRO A 79 3.68 6.59 -0.04
CA PRO A 79 2.61 6.60 -1.04
C PRO A 79 3.08 6.40 -2.48
N PHE A 80 4.32 6.80 -2.77
CA PHE A 80 4.89 6.63 -4.10
C PHE A 80 5.34 5.21 -4.40
N GLU A 81 5.47 4.35 -3.39
CA GLU A 81 5.72 2.92 -3.60
C GLU A 81 4.44 2.13 -3.83
N VAL A 82 3.26 2.76 -3.74
CA VAL A 82 1.98 2.10 -4.06
C VAL A 82 1.74 2.14 -5.55
N ALA A 83 1.75 0.96 -6.18
CA ALA A 83 1.49 0.80 -7.61
C ALA A 83 0.00 0.54 -7.87
N GLU A 84 -0.62 -0.33 -7.08
CA GLU A 84 -1.99 -0.77 -7.28
C GLU A 84 -2.77 -0.81 -5.96
N ILE A 85 -4.09 -0.72 -6.09
CA ILE A 85 -5.04 -0.80 -5.00
C ILE A 85 -6.08 -1.85 -5.37
N GLU A 86 -6.30 -2.83 -4.49
CA GLU A 86 -7.44 -3.73 -4.55
C GLU A 86 -8.45 -3.36 -3.47
N MET A 87 -9.74 -3.30 -3.84
CA MET A 87 -10.82 -2.82 -2.98
C MET A 87 -11.98 -3.82 -2.99
N TRP A 88 -12.43 -4.20 -1.80
CA TRP A 88 -13.63 -5.00 -1.56
C TRP A 88 -14.71 -4.11 -0.97
N ALA A 89 -15.75 -3.83 -1.75
CA ALA A 89 -16.87 -3.00 -1.33
C ALA A 89 -17.97 -3.85 -0.71
N PHE A 90 -18.47 -3.43 0.47
CA PHE A 90 -19.59 -4.07 1.13
C PHE A 90 -20.81 -3.13 1.08
N TRP A 91 -21.55 -3.21 -0.01
CA TRP A 91 -22.67 -2.30 -0.30
C TRP A 91 -23.87 -2.48 0.63
N ASP A 92 -24.09 -3.69 1.14
CA ASP A 92 -25.23 -4.02 2.01
C ASP A 92 -25.07 -3.52 3.46
N GLY A 93 -23.92 -2.93 3.81
CA GLY A 93 -23.67 -2.41 5.15
C GLY A 93 -23.38 -3.52 6.17
N PRO A 94 -22.17 -4.08 6.17
CA PRO A 94 -21.79 -5.16 7.07
C PRO A 94 -21.77 -4.65 8.52
N ASP A 95 -22.01 -5.56 9.47
CA ASP A 95 -21.73 -5.28 10.86
C ASP A 95 -20.23 -5.19 11.14
N ALA A 96 -19.87 -4.81 12.36
CA ALA A 96 -18.48 -4.63 12.75
C ALA A 96 -17.68 -5.94 12.66
N GLU A 97 -18.28 -7.06 13.06
CA GLU A 97 -17.64 -8.37 13.10
C GLU A 97 -17.34 -8.91 11.70
N THR A 98 -18.29 -8.77 10.78
CA THR A 98 -18.11 -9.14 9.36
C THR A 98 -16.98 -8.35 8.73
N LEU A 99 -16.89 -7.05 9.02
CA LEU A 99 -15.82 -6.23 8.46
C LEU A 99 -14.45 -6.55 9.09
N ASP A 100 -14.41 -6.89 10.38
CA ASP A 100 -13.17 -7.34 11.04
C ASP A 100 -12.70 -8.71 10.47
N ARG A 101 -13.63 -9.64 10.22
CA ARG A 101 -13.35 -10.92 9.53
C ARG A 101 -12.86 -10.72 8.10
N ALA A 102 -13.44 -9.77 7.38
CA ALA A 102 -13.00 -9.42 6.04
C ALA A 102 -11.58 -8.85 6.04
N GLU A 103 -11.27 -7.93 6.97
CA GLU A 103 -9.91 -7.39 7.15
C GLU A 103 -8.90 -8.50 7.47
N TYR A 104 -9.25 -9.39 8.41
CA TYR A 104 -8.40 -10.52 8.76
C TYR A 104 -8.20 -11.47 7.56
N THR A 105 -9.25 -11.74 6.78
CA THR A 105 -9.16 -12.60 5.59
C THR A 105 -8.18 -12.02 4.56
N VAL A 106 -8.30 -10.73 4.24
CA VAL A 106 -7.40 -10.05 3.29
C VAL A 106 -5.98 -9.96 3.87
N TYR A 107 -5.83 -9.73 5.17
CA TYR A 107 -4.54 -9.71 5.85
C TYR A 107 -3.81 -11.06 5.78
N GLN A 108 -4.53 -12.16 6.03
CA GLN A 108 -3.97 -13.50 5.89
C GLN A 108 -3.60 -13.83 4.44
N ARG A 109 -4.42 -13.40 3.48
CA ARG A 109 -4.09 -13.51 2.05
C ARG A 109 -2.81 -12.76 1.72
N ALA A 110 -2.71 -11.51 2.16
CA ALA A 110 -1.54 -10.66 1.94
C ALA A 110 -0.26 -11.28 2.55
N LEU A 111 -0.33 -11.86 3.75
CA LEU A 111 0.82 -12.55 4.34
C LEU A 111 1.23 -13.80 3.57
N ALA A 112 0.27 -14.55 3.02
CA ALA A 112 0.55 -15.76 2.24
C ALA A 112 1.13 -15.45 0.85
N GLU A 113 0.69 -14.35 0.23
CA GLU A 113 1.19 -13.87 -1.07
C GLU A 113 2.51 -13.11 -0.97
N SER A 114 2.84 -12.57 0.21
CA SER A 114 4.05 -11.81 0.45
C SER A 114 5.30 -12.67 0.31
N ALA A 115 6.25 -12.26 -0.54
CA ALA A 115 7.57 -12.88 -0.63
C ALA A 115 8.38 -12.76 0.67
N PHE A 116 7.97 -11.83 1.55
CA PHE A 116 8.62 -11.55 2.83
C PHE A 116 7.84 -12.13 4.04
N ALA A 117 6.69 -12.77 3.79
CA ALA A 117 5.73 -13.16 4.82
C ALA A 117 5.39 -12.00 5.78
N ALA A 118 5.34 -10.77 5.25
CA ALA A 118 5.21 -9.56 6.05
C ALA A 118 4.47 -8.45 5.32
N VAL A 119 3.61 -7.73 6.04
CA VAL A 119 2.98 -6.48 5.60
C VAL A 119 3.29 -5.35 6.58
N LEU A 120 3.13 -4.10 6.14
CA LEU A 120 3.59 -2.92 6.84
C LEU A 120 2.62 -2.43 7.93
N ASN A 121 1.47 -3.09 8.12
CA ASN A 121 0.52 -2.80 9.19
C ASN A 121 1.21 -2.72 10.57
N GLU A 122 1.03 -1.61 11.30
CA GLU A 122 1.59 -1.48 12.66
C GLU A 122 1.02 -2.54 13.61
N LYS A 123 -0.28 -2.82 13.47
CA LYS A 123 -0.98 -3.84 14.26
C LYS A 123 -1.65 -4.82 13.31
N ALA A 124 -1.54 -6.11 13.63
CA ALA A 124 -2.35 -7.13 12.98
C ALA A 124 -3.85 -6.88 13.29
N PRO A 125 -4.76 -7.15 12.35
CA PRO A 125 -6.18 -7.16 12.64
C PRO A 125 -6.51 -8.19 13.73
N THR A 126 -7.67 -8.04 14.35
CA THR A 126 -8.18 -9.02 15.31
C THR A 126 -8.30 -10.38 14.62
N GLU A 127 -7.82 -11.43 15.29
CA GLU A 127 -7.94 -12.78 14.77
C GLU A 127 -9.41 -13.19 14.69
N ALA A 128 -9.81 -13.75 13.55
CA ALA A 128 -11.18 -14.14 13.29
C ALA A 128 -11.23 -15.24 12.21
N ASP A 129 -12.37 -15.92 12.06
CA ASP A 129 -12.52 -16.92 11.01
C ASP A 129 -12.55 -16.27 9.63
N ARG A 130 -11.82 -16.89 8.68
CA ARG A 130 -11.84 -16.48 7.27
C ARG A 130 -13.27 -16.52 6.71
N MET A 131 -13.52 -15.67 5.73
CA MET A 131 -14.82 -15.60 5.07
C MET A 131 -14.68 -15.50 3.55
N ASP A 132 -15.75 -15.79 2.83
CA ASP A 132 -15.84 -15.47 1.42
C ASP A 132 -15.91 -13.96 1.25
N MET A 133 -15.07 -13.44 0.37
CA MET A 133 -15.00 -12.02 0.08
C MET A 133 -15.96 -11.67 -1.08
N PRO A 134 -16.56 -10.46 -1.07
CA PRO A 134 -17.27 -9.96 -2.24
C PRO A 134 -16.31 -9.77 -3.41
N GLU A 135 -16.85 -9.42 -4.58
CA GLU A 135 -16.05 -9.03 -5.74
C GLU A 135 -15.06 -7.91 -5.37
N SER A 136 -13.82 -8.03 -5.87
CA SER A 136 -12.79 -7.03 -5.70
C SER A 136 -12.58 -6.22 -6.98
N VAL A 137 -12.16 -4.98 -6.80
CA VAL A 137 -11.74 -4.09 -7.88
C VAL A 137 -10.27 -3.76 -7.66
N ARG A 138 -9.38 -4.32 -8.49
CA ARG A 138 -7.93 -4.04 -8.48
C ARG A 138 -7.55 -3.10 -9.61
N VAL A 139 -6.90 -1.99 -9.27
CA VAL A 139 -6.59 -0.91 -10.22
C VAL A 139 -5.18 -0.36 -9.99
N SER A 140 -4.44 -0.14 -11.07
CA SER A 140 -3.17 0.59 -11.04
C SER A 140 -3.41 2.09 -10.83
N ILE A 141 -2.68 2.69 -9.90
CA ILE A 141 -2.74 4.13 -9.62
C ILE A 141 -2.24 4.93 -10.83
N LEU A 142 -1.16 4.47 -11.44
CA LEU A 142 -0.62 5.08 -12.65
C LEU A 142 -0.89 4.19 -13.87
N PRO A 143 -1.36 4.75 -14.99
CA PRO A 143 -1.39 4.02 -16.23
C PRO A 143 0.02 3.64 -16.67
N GLU A 144 0.14 2.65 -17.54
CA GLU A 144 1.39 2.37 -18.24
C GLU A 144 1.87 3.62 -18.99
N GLY A 145 3.17 3.90 -18.91
CA GLY A 145 3.76 5.08 -19.53
C GLY A 145 4.96 5.62 -18.75
N MET A 146 5.44 6.79 -19.16
CA MET A 146 6.65 7.41 -18.64
C MET A 146 6.59 7.64 -17.12
N GLU A 147 5.48 8.18 -16.61
CA GLU A 147 5.31 8.45 -15.17
C GLU A 147 5.41 7.18 -14.31
N ARG A 148 4.89 6.06 -14.81
CA ARG A 148 4.98 4.75 -14.14
C ARG A 148 6.40 4.21 -14.25
N GLY A 149 7.00 4.25 -15.44
CA GLY A 149 8.37 3.78 -15.68
C GLY A 149 9.42 4.50 -14.82
N GLU A 150 9.29 5.81 -14.60
CA GLU A 150 10.16 6.55 -13.68
C GLU A 150 10.02 6.08 -12.22
N ARG A 151 8.81 5.73 -11.78
CA ARG A 151 8.59 5.24 -10.41
C ARG A 151 9.03 3.79 -10.24
N GLU A 152 8.98 2.99 -11.29
CA GLU A 152 9.41 1.59 -11.29
C GLU A 152 10.92 1.44 -11.31
N HIS A 153 11.65 2.45 -11.80
CA HIS A 153 13.09 2.36 -11.96
C HIS A 153 13.78 1.91 -10.66
N PRO A 154 14.53 0.78 -10.67
CA PRO A 154 15.08 0.18 -9.45
C PRO A 154 15.91 1.15 -8.61
N ASP A 155 16.77 1.97 -9.24
CA ASP A 155 17.61 2.93 -8.50
C ASP A 155 16.81 4.06 -7.85
N ILE A 156 15.70 4.47 -8.45
CA ILE A 156 14.79 5.48 -7.87
C ILE A 156 14.10 4.87 -6.65
N ARG A 157 13.62 3.62 -6.76
CA ARG A 157 13.00 2.88 -5.66
C ARG A 157 13.98 2.58 -4.53
N LEU A 158 15.23 2.23 -4.83
CA LEU A 158 16.30 2.06 -3.84
C LEU A 158 16.49 3.34 -3.02
N ALA A 159 16.63 4.49 -3.69
CA ALA A 159 16.78 5.78 -3.01
C ALA A 159 15.57 6.12 -2.12
N ARG A 160 14.34 5.87 -2.61
CA ARG A 160 13.10 6.09 -1.85
C ARG A 160 13.03 5.19 -0.62
N ARG A 161 13.23 3.88 -0.77
CA ARG A 161 13.19 2.89 0.31
C ARG A 161 14.26 3.16 1.37
N ALA A 162 15.47 3.53 0.97
CA ALA A 162 16.52 3.94 1.88
C ALA A 162 16.12 5.16 2.72
N ARG A 163 15.52 6.18 2.09
CA ARG A 163 14.99 7.35 2.80
C ARG A 163 13.87 7.00 3.78
N THR A 164 12.94 6.12 3.38
CA THR A 164 11.87 5.64 4.25
C THR A 164 12.41 4.92 5.48
N ILE A 165 13.38 4.02 5.31
CA ILE A 165 14.07 3.34 6.41
C ILE A 165 14.77 4.32 7.33
N ALA A 166 15.51 5.30 6.78
CA ALA A 166 16.20 6.32 7.57
C ALA A 166 15.20 7.14 8.42
N ASN A 167 14.08 7.55 7.83
CA ASN A 167 13.03 8.28 8.53
C ASN A 167 12.37 7.44 9.62
N LEU A 168 12.06 6.18 9.34
CA LEU A 168 11.47 5.25 10.29
C LEU A 168 12.41 4.95 11.46
N ALA A 169 13.69 4.73 11.18
CA ALA A 169 14.73 4.54 12.20
C ALA A 169 14.86 5.78 13.10
N ARG A 170 14.79 6.98 12.53
CA ARG A 170 14.77 8.25 13.29
C ARG A 170 13.53 8.36 14.20
N VAL A 171 12.35 7.99 13.72
CA VAL A 171 11.13 7.95 14.56
C VAL A 171 11.31 6.99 15.75
N ILE A 172 11.90 5.82 15.51
CA ILE A 172 12.16 4.80 16.55
C ILE A 172 13.21 5.29 17.57
N SER A 173 14.21 6.07 17.16
CA SER A 173 15.24 6.58 18.06
C SER A 173 14.76 7.76 18.92
N GLU A 174 13.88 8.61 18.38
CA GLU A 174 13.40 9.81 19.05
C GLU A 174 12.15 9.58 19.92
N ARG A 175 11.45 8.46 19.77
CA ARG A 175 10.15 8.21 20.41
C ARG A 175 10.05 6.80 20.97
N ARG A 176 9.20 6.64 22.00
CA ARG A 176 8.76 5.30 22.44
C ARG A 176 7.73 4.80 21.44
N VAL A 177 8.07 3.72 20.74
CA VAL A 177 7.22 3.10 19.71
C VAL A 177 6.82 1.69 20.10
N GLN A 178 5.73 1.20 19.52
CA GLN A 178 5.30 -0.18 19.70
C GLN A 178 6.21 -1.15 18.93
N LEU A 179 6.12 -2.45 19.26
CA LEU A 179 6.85 -3.51 18.57
C LEU A 179 6.53 -3.57 17.06
N GLY A 180 5.30 -3.23 16.68
CA GLY A 180 4.84 -3.18 15.29
C GLY A 180 5.72 -2.32 14.40
N ILE A 181 6.01 -1.09 14.82
CA ILE A 181 6.88 -0.15 14.09
C ILE A 181 8.29 -0.69 13.89
N ARG A 182 8.82 -1.45 14.87
CA ARG A 182 10.14 -2.10 14.73
C ARG A 182 10.11 -3.26 13.73
N ARG A 183 9.01 -4.02 13.67
CA ARG A 183 8.79 -5.04 12.64
C ARG A 183 8.69 -4.42 11.26
N THR A 184 8.00 -3.29 11.13
CA THR A 184 7.96 -2.51 9.89
C THR A 184 9.37 -2.11 9.43
N LEU A 185 10.22 -1.63 10.35
CA LEU A 185 11.61 -1.27 10.01
C LEU A 185 12.38 -2.47 9.44
N TRP A 186 12.26 -3.63 10.10
CA TRP A 186 12.87 -4.87 9.61
C TRP A 186 12.34 -5.26 8.22
N ALA A 187 11.02 -5.27 8.03
CA ALA A 187 10.42 -5.63 6.74
C ALA A 187 10.87 -4.70 5.61
N GLN A 188 10.92 -3.39 5.86
CA GLN A 188 11.41 -2.40 4.90
C GLN A 188 12.91 -2.62 4.59
N ALA A 189 13.73 -2.92 5.59
CA ALA A 189 15.15 -3.21 5.39
C ALA A 189 15.38 -4.46 4.53
N THR A 190 14.65 -5.55 4.79
CA THR A 190 14.71 -6.79 3.97
C THR A 190 14.28 -6.52 2.53
N ARG A 191 13.24 -5.69 2.33
CA ARG A 191 12.78 -5.27 1.01
C ARG A 191 13.81 -4.43 0.25
N LEU A 192 14.48 -3.49 0.91
CA LEU A 192 15.58 -2.71 0.32
C LEU A 192 16.74 -3.62 -0.08
N GLU A 193 17.12 -4.54 0.81
CA GLU A 193 18.20 -5.50 0.58
C GLU A 193 17.93 -6.38 -0.64
N THR A 194 16.71 -6.90 -0.76
CA THR A 194 16.29 -7.73 -1.89
C THR A 194 16.33 -6.95 -3.21
N LEU A 195 15.78 -5.73 -3.24
CA LEU A 195 15.82 -4.87 -4.43
C LEU A 195 17.27 -4.51 -4.82
N ALA A 196 18.13 -4.27 -3.84
CA ALA A 196 19.54 -3.94 -4.08
C ALA A 196 20.30 -5.13 -4.68
N ARG A 197 20.03 -6.35 -4.17
CA ARG A 197 20.60 -7.58 -4.72
C ARG A 197 20.13 -7.79 -6.16
N GLN A 198 18.83 -7.75 -6.42
CA GLN A 198 18.26 -7.89 -7.76
C GLN A 198 18.85 -6.87 -8.75
N ARG A 199 19.02 -5.62 -8.29
CA ARG A 199 19.62 -4.57 -9.11
C ARG A 199 21.08 -4.87 -9.43
N LEU A 200 21.86 -5.31 -8.45
CA LEU A 200 23.26 -5.70 -8.66
C LEU A 200 23.35 -6.87 -9.66
N ASP A 201 22.53 -7.90 -9.49
CA ASP A 201 22.51 -9.08 -10.36
C ASP A 201 22.15 -8.69 -11.81
N SER A 202 21.13 -7.85 -11.99
CA SER A 202 20.71 -7.38 -13.33
C SER A 202 21.79 -6.63 -14.10
N LEU A 203 22.73 -5.97 -13.40
CA LEU A 203 23.85 -5.26 -14.01
C LEU A 203 25.08 -6.17 -14.19
N GLY A 204 25.22 -7.18 -13.35
CA GLY A 204 26.30 -8.17 -13.43
C GLY A 204 26.18 -9.07 -14.66
N GLU A 205 24.95 -9.40 -15.07
CA GLU A 205 24.69 -10.17 -16.30
C GLU A 205 25.07 -9.43 -17.59
N GLU A 206 25.08 -8.09 -17.60
CA GLU A 206 25.53 -7.28 -18.75
C GLU A 206 27.06 -7.14 -18.84
N GLY A 207 27.80 -7.45 -17.78
CA GLY A 207 29.25 -7.23 -17.67
C GLY A 207 30.15 -8.37 -18.12
N ASP A 208 29.58 -9.53 -18.49
CA ASP A 208 30.31 -10.78 -18.78
C ASP A 208 30.16 -11.25 -20.25
N THR A 209 29.85 -10.34 -21.18
CA THR A 209 29.80 -10.58 -22.64
C THR A 209 30.80 -9.71 -23.39
#